data_AF-A0A933E0N7-F1
#
_entry.id   AF-A0A933E0N7-F1
#
_cell.length_a   1.000
_cell.length_b   1.000
_cell.length_c   1.000
_cell.angle_alpha   90.00
_cell.angle_beta   90.00
_cell.angle_gamma   90.00
#
_symmetry.space_group_name_H-M   'P 1'
#
loop_
_entity.id
_entity.type
_entity.pdbx_description
1 polymer ?
#
loop_
_entity_poly.entity_id
_entity_poly.type
_entity_poly.pdbx_seq_one_letter_code
_entity_poly.pdbx_strand_id
1 'polypeptide(L)'
;YAKIKVPPETQTGKVFRLRGKGIKGVRSSSYGDLLCHVVVETPVNLTARQKELLQELEAINRKDAGRHNPRAKSWMDKVKEFFAE
;
A
#
# COMPACT_ATOMS: atom_id res chain seq x y z
N TYR A 1 12.93 15.97 15.11
CA TYR A 1 11.81 15.09 14.73
C TYR A 1 11.62 15.13 13.22
N ALA A 2 11.22 14.01 12.60
CA ALA A 2 10.86 13.96 11.18
C ALA A 2 9.32 13.84 11.07
N LYS A 3 8.69 14.69 10.26
CA LYS A 3 7.25 14.64 9.99
C LYS A 3 7.05 14.15 8.57
N ILE A 4 6.11 13.23 8.40
CA ILE A 4 5.72 12.66 7.11
C ILE A 4 4.21 12.78 6.97
N LYS A 5 3.74 13.31 5.84
CA LYS A 5 2.31 13.32 5.51
C LYS A 5 2.04 12.09 4.66
N VAL A 6 1.20 11.18 5.16
CA VAL A 6 0.73 10.02 4.40
C VAL A 6 -0.56 10.41 3.67
N PRO A 7 -0.55 10.52 2.32
CA PRO A 7 -1.77 10.79 1.57
C PRO A 7 -2.77 9.64 1.69
N PRO A 8 -4.08 9.90 1.53
CA PRO A 8 -5.08 8.85 1.42
C PRO A 8 -4.74 7.88 0.28
N GLU A 9 -5.24 6.65 0.37
CA GLU A 9 -5.05 5.59 -0.65
C GLU A 9 -3.60 5.14 -0.85
N THR A 10 -2.70 5.49 0.08
CA THR A 10 -1.31 5.04 0.04
C THR A 10 -1.22 3.52 0.09
N GLN A 11 -0.63 2.95 -0.95
CA GLN A 11 -0.45 1.51 -1.08
C GLN A 11 0.77 1.01 -0.30
N THR A 12 0.70 -0.24 0.12
CA THR A 12 1.86 -0.96 0.67
C THR A 12 3.01 -0.99 -0.35
N GLY A 13 4.24 -0.88 0.12
CA GLY A 13 5.45 -0.78 -0.70
C GLY A 13 5.78 0.63 -1.19
N LYS A 14 4.91 1.64 -0.98
CA LYS A 14 5.25 3.03 -1.29
C LYS A 14 6.44 3.49 -0.43
N VAL A 15 7.40 4.16 -1.07
CA VAL A 15 8.58 4.71 -0.39
C VAL A 15 8.48 6.23 -0.34
N PHE A 16 8.55 6.77 0.87
CA PHE A 16 8.67 8.20 1.10
C PHE A 16 10.11 8.57 1.43
N ARG A 17 10.63 9.57 0.72
CA ARG A 17 11.98 10.08 0.94
C ARG A 17 11.96 11.33 1.80
N LEU A 18 12.56 11.26 2.96
CA LEU A 18 12.76 12.39 3.87
C LEU A 18 14.18 12.92 3.70
N ARG A 19 14.29 14.03 2.96
CA ARG A 19 15.58 14.61 2.59
C ARG A 19 16.34 15.13 3.80
N GLY A 20 17.64 14.81 3.89
CA GLY A 20 18.51 15.27 4.97
C GLY A 20 18.17 14.72 6.36
N LYS A 21 17.35 13.65 6.43
CA LYS A 21 16.99 12.94 7.67
C LYS A 21 17.69 11.60 7.83
N GLY A 22 18.55 11.23 6.88
CA GLY A 22 19.41 10.06 6.94
C GLY A 22 20.69 10.32 7.73
N ILE A 23 21.58 9.33 7.72
CA ILE A 23 22.82 9.37 8.49
C ILE A 23 23.80 10.37 7.85
N LYS A 24 24.55 11.10 8.68
CA LYS A 24 25.67 11.93 8.21
C LYS A 24 26.87 11.04 7.91
N GLY A 25 27.39 11.11 6.69
CA GLY A 25 28.58 10.36 6.31
C GLY A 25 29.82 10.86 7.06
N VAL A 26 30.74 9.96 7.40
CA VAL A 26 31.96 10.26 8.18
C VAL A 26 32.81 11.36 7.55
N ARG A 27 32.85 11.44 6.21
CA ARG A 27 33.59 12.45 5.43
C ARG A 27 32.67 13.43 4.70
N SER A 28 31.36 13.41 4.99
CA SER A 28 30.37 14.26 4.33
C SER A 28 29.95 15.41 5.25
N SER A 29 29.84 16.61 4.70
CA SER A 29 29.26 17.75 5.40
C SER A 29 27.73 17.62 5.54
N SER A 30 27.09 16.93 4.58
CA SER A 30 25.63 16.81 4.48
C SER A 30 25.10 15.50 5.05
N TYR A 31 23.89 15.56 5.59
CA TYR A 31 23.10 14.39 5.98
C TYR A 31 22.53 13.68 4.75
N GLY A 32 22.48 12.35 4.78
CA GLY A 32 21.78 11.55 3.78
C GLY A 32 20.26 11.66 3.88
N ASP A 33 19.56 10.86 3.10
CA ASP A 33 18.10 10.80 3.10
C ASP A 33 17.61 9.57 3.90
N LEU A 34 16.45 9.69 4.55
CA LEU A 34 15.76 8.57 5.17
C LEU A 34 14.66 8.08 4.22
N LEU A 35 14.69 6.79 3.89
CA LEU A 35 13.66 6.14 3.08
C LEU A 35 12.69 5.42 4.01
N CYS A 36 11.43 5.85 4.02
CA CYS A 36 10.35 5.25 4.79
C CYS A 36 9.52 4.35 3.88
N HIS A 37 9.55 3.05 4.13
CA HIS A 37 8.76 2.05 3.41
C HIS A 37 7.43 1.84 4.12
N VAL A 38 6.33 2.01 3.40
CA VAL A 38 4.99 1.78 3.96
C VAL A 38 4.65 0.31 3.89
N VAL A 39 4.16 -0.24 5.01
CA VAL A 39 3.58 -1.58 5.08
C VAL A 39 2.18 -1.45 5.66
N VAL A 40 1.19 -1.98 4.95
CA VAL A 40 -0.18 -2.12 5.45
C VAL A 40 -0.30 -3.50 6.08
N GLU A 41 -0.51 -3.54 7.40
CA GLU A 41 -0.75 -4.76 8.15
C GLU A 41 -2.22 -5.18 8.03
N THR A 42 -2.46 -6.47 7.79
CA THR A 42 -3.83 -7.02 7.77
C THR A 42 -4.22 -7.47 9.17
N PRO A 43 -5.33 -6.98 9.75
CA PRO A 43 -5.70 -7.28 11.12
C PRO A 43 -6.16 -8.74 11.29
N VAL A 44 -5.86 -9.31 12.46
CA VAL A 44 -6.26 -10.66 12.86
C VAL A 44 -7.20 -10.59 14.07
N ASN A 45 -7.88 -11.70 14.40
CA ASN A 45 -8.76 -11.81 15.59
C ASN A 45 -9.86 -10.75 15.66
N LEU A 46 -10.58 -10.57 14.55
CA LEU A 46 -11.60 -9.55 14.41
C LEU A 46 -12.87 -9.84 15.24
N THR A 47 -13.41 -8.79 15.86
CA THR A 47 -14.73 -8.80 16.49
C THR A 47 -15.85 -8.94 15.46
N ALA A 48 -17.07 -9.27 15.90
CA ALA A 48 -18.23 -9.37 15.00
C ALA A 48 -18.46 -8.09 14.20
N ARG A 49 -18.44 -6.93 14.88
CA ARG A 49 -18.62 -5.63 14.23
C ARG A 49 -17.53 -5.31 13.20
N GLN A 50 -16.28 -5.67 13.46
CA GLN A 50 -15.20 -5.46 12.50
C GLN A 50 -15.37 -6.32 11.24
N LYS A 51 -15.85 -7.56 11.39
CA LYS A 51 -16.14 -8.44 10.25
C LYS A 51 -17.28 -7.89 9.39
N GLU A 52 -18.35 -7.38 10.00
CA GLU A 52 -19.46 -6.73 9.29
C GLU A 52 -18.98 -5.58 8.42
N LEU A 53 -18.14 -4.68 8.97
CA LEU A 53 -17.60 -3.53 8.24
C LEU A 53 -16.75 -3.96 7.04
N LEU A 54 -15.96 -5.03 7.18
CA LEU A 54 -15.17 -5.55 6.06
C LEU A 54 -16.05 -6.17 4.97
N GLN A 55 -17.14 -6.86 5.34
CA GLN A 55 -18.10 -7.40 4.38
C GLN A 55 -18.85 -6.30 3.63
N GLU A 56 -19.23 -5.22 4.33
CA GLU A 56 -19.87 -4.06 3.71
C GLU A 56 -18.92 -3.37 2.73
N LEU A 57 -17.66 -3.17 3.12
CA LEU A 57 -16.62 -2.64 2.25
C LEU A 57 -16.42 -3.53 1.01
N GLU A 58 -16.38 -4.85 1.18
CA GLU A 58 -16.29 -5.80 0.07
C GLU A 58 -17.49 -5.67 -0.88
N ALA A 59 -18.71 -5.59 -0.36
CA ALA A 59 -19.92 -5.44 -1.16
C ALA A 59 -19.91 -4.14 -1.98
N ILE A 60 -19.42 -3.03 -1.40
CA ILE A 60 -19.25 -1.76 -2.09
C ILE A 60 -18.18 -1.88 -3.18
N ASN A 61 -17.03 -2.47 -2.86
CA ASN A 61 -15.92 -2.64 -3.80
C ASN A 61 -16.29 -3.52 -5.00
N ARG A 62 -17.15 -4.54 -4.82
CA ARG A 62 -17.60 -5.40 -5.92
C ARG A 62 -18.47 -4.67 -6.93
N LYS A 63 -19.26 -3.67 -6.51
CA LYS A 63 -20.10 -2.86 -7.42
C LYS A 63 -19.26 -2.07 -8.42
N ASP A 64 -18.01 -1.74 -8.06
CA ASP A 64 -17.04 -1.08 -8.94
C ASP A 64 -15.66 -1.78 -8.85
N ALA A 65 -15.68 -3.10 -9.05
CA ALA A 65 -14.46 -3.92 -9.06
C ALA A 65 -13.45 -3.45 -10.11
N GLY A 66 -13.93 -2.69 -11.09
CA GLY A 66 -13.19 -2.03 -12.14
C GLY A 66 -12.11 -1.07 -11.64
N ARG A 67 -12.44 -0.28 -10.62
CA ARG A 67 -11.61 0.84 -10.13
C ARG A 67 -10.80 0.50 -8.89
N HIS A 68 -11.28 -0.42 -8.06
CA HIS A 68 -10.75 -0.60 -6.70
C HIS A 68 -9.82 -1.80 -6.52
N ASN A 69 -9.72 -2.70 -7.50
CA ASN A 69 -8.83 -3.86 -7.43
C ASN A 69 -7.92 -4.02 -8.66
N PRO A 70 -6.94 -3.12 -8.84
CA PRO A 70 -6.05 -3.13 -10.01
C PRO A 70 -5.20 -4.40 -10.10
N ARG A 71 -4.86 -5.02 -8.96
CA ARG A 71 -4.09 -6.26 -8.92
C ARG A 71 -4.90 -7.50 -9.33
N ALA A 72 -6.18 -7.58 -8.98
CA ALA A 72 -7.02 -8.71 -9.38
C ALA A 72 -7.30 -8.73 -10.89
N LYS A 73 -7.47 -7.57 -11.53
CA LYS A 73 -7.60 -7.47 -12.98
C LYS A 73 -6.40 -8.08 -13.71
N SER A 74 -5.19 -7.66 -13.34
CA SER A 74 -3.95 -8.14 -13.96
C SER A 74 -3.76 -9.66 -13.87
N TRP A 75 -4.33 -10.33 -12.88
CA TRP A 75 -4.28 -11.79 -12.77
C TRP A 75 -5.29 -12.48 -13.70
N MET A 76 -6.54 -12.00 -13.76
CA MET A 76 -7.57 -12.58 -14.64
C MET A 76 -7.23 -12.38 -16.12
N ASP A 77 -6.62 -11.25 -16.46
CA ASP A 77 -6.16 -10.96 -17.83
C ASP A 77 -5.09 -11.97 -18.26
N LYS A 78 -4.11 -12.24 -17.38
CA LYS A 78 -3.07 -13.26 -17.63
C LYS A 78 -3.66 -14.66 -17.80
N VAL A 79 -4.60 -15.07 -16.96
CA VAL A 79 -5.21 -16.41 -17.04
C VAL A 79 -5.98 -16.59 -18.35
N LYS A 80 -6.70 -15.57 -18.82
CA LYS A 80 -7.39 -15.64 -20.12
C LYS A 80 -6.43 -15.74 -21.30
N GLU A 81 -5.29 -15.08 -21.23
CA GLU A 81 -4.22 -15.16 -22.24
C GLU A 81 -3.60 -16.56 -22.31
N PHE A 82 -3.45 -17.25 -21.17
CA PHE A 82 -2.96 -18.63 -21.08
C PHE A 82 -3.93 -19.71 -21.59
N PHE A 83 -5.25 -19.46 -21.59
CA PHE A 83 -6.27 -20.42 -22.07
C PHE A 83 -6.82 -20.08 -23.47
N ALA A 84 -6.36 -18.98 -24.06
CA ALA A 84 -6.67 -18.59 -25.43
C ALA A 84 -5.63 -19.10 -26.46
N GLU A 85 -4.64 -19.84 -25.98
CA GLU A 85 -3.69 -20.67 -26.74
C GLU A 85 -4.10 -22.15 -26.65
#